data_AF-A0A059FZR8-F1
#
_entry.id   AF-A0A059FZR8-F1
#
_cell.length_a   1.000
_cell.length_b   1.000
_cell.length_c   1.000
_cell.angle_alpha   90.00
_cell.angle_beta   90.00
_cell.angle_gamma   90.00
#
_symmetry.space_group_name_H-M   'P 1'
#
loop_
_entity.id
_entity.type
_entity.pdbx_description
1 polymer ?
#
loop_
_entity_poly.entity_id
_entity_poly.type
_entity_poly.pdbx_seq_one_letter_code
_entity_poly.pdbx_strand_id
1 'polypeptide(L)'
;MLSGRRLDLAHPSPMDVEIEDIAHGLARVARWNGQTRGEHAFSVAEHSVLVEQIVRKLEPGLPPEAWLTALLHDSPEYVIGDMISPFKALLGESYKDIEARLQEAIHIRFGLKPLTTAKLKKTIKKADHICAWFEAVQLAGFSEAESDGFFGHPPEGMKFRLKPLPAPDAQRLFLKRFEDIQAVIAAEAA
;
A
#
# COMPACT_ATOMS: atom_id res chain seq x y z
N MET A 1 16.86 10.43 0.14
CA MET A 1 16.31 9.74 -1.05
C MET A 1 17.24 9.94 -2.24
N LEU A 2 17.12 9.13 -3.30
CA LEU A 2 17.98 9.26 -4.49
C LEU A 2 17.79 10.58 -5.23
N SER A 3 16.62 11.21 -5.07
CA SER A 3 16.33 12.58 -5.50
C SER A 3 17.21 13.67 -4.85
N GLY A 4 17.95 13.34 -3.78
CA GLY A 4 18.70 14.29 -2.96
C GLY A 4 17.90 14.89 -1.80
N ARG A 5 16.58 14.68 -1.76
CA ARG A 5 15.71 15.10 -0.65
C ARG A 5 15.95 14.27 0.62
N ARG A 6 15.60 14.83 1.76
CA ARG A 6 15.64 14.17 3.08
C ARG A 6 14.30 14.41 3.79
N LEU A 7 13.82 13.41 4.50
CA LEU A 7 12.60 13.48 5.28
C LEU A 7 12.94 13.33 6.77
N ASP A 8 12.43 14.24 7.58
CA ASP A 8 12.49 14.13 9.04
C ASP A 8 11.43 13.13 9.53
N LEU A 9 11.86 12.07 10.23
CA LEU A 9 10.97 11.02 10.73
C LEU A 9 10.08 11.50 11.88
N ALA A 10 10.58 12.42 12.71
CA ALA A 10 9.83 12.94 13.84
C ALA A 10 8.81 13.99 13.39
N HIS A 11 9.17 14.77 12.37
CA HIS A 11 8.38 15.90 11.85
C HIS A 11 8.36 15.92 10.31
N PRO A 12 7.71 14.95 9.65
CA PRO A 12 7.72 14.86 8.20
C PRO A 12 6.99 16.06 7.57
N SER A 13 7.69 16.78 6.71
CA SER A 13 7.11 17.86 5.92
C SER A 13 6.45 17.29 4.66
N PRO A 14 5.20 17.66 4.35
CA PRO A 14 4.56 17.29 3.08
C PRO A 14 5.42 17.70 1.88
N MET A 15 6.10 18.86 1.96
CA MET A 15 6.91 19.38 0.87
C MET A 15 8.12 18.51 0.56
N ASP A 16 8.54 17.62 1.48
CA ASP A 16 9.67 16.71 1.30
C ASP A 16 9.29 15.33 0.73
N VAL A 17 8.01 15.13 0.44
CA VAL A 17 7.47 13.90 -0.14
C VAL A 17 7.37 14.05 -1.66
N GLU A 18 7.90 13.07 -2.40
CA GLU A 18 7.78 12.97 -3.85
C GLU A 18 7.34 11.55 -4.24
N ILE A 19 6.50 11.43 -5.27
CA ILE A 19 5.92 10.14 -5.65
C ILE A 19 6.97 9.19 -6.21
N GLU A 20 7.99 9.73 -6.88
CA GLU A 20 9.10 8.96 -7.44
C GLU A 20 9.95 8.32 -6.34
N ASP A 21 10.15 9.02 -5.23
CA ASP A 21 10.89 8.49 -4.07
C ASP A 21 10.09 7.38 -3.38
N ILE A 22 8.78 7.58 -3.20
CA ILE A 22 7.86 6.54 -2.67
C ILE A 22 7.90 5.32 -3.59
N ALA A 23 7.64 5.49 -4.88
CA ALA A 23 7.59 4.38 -5.83
C ALA A 23 8.92 3.62 -5.90
N HIS A 24 10.05 4.32 -5.85
CA HIS A 24 11.37 3.69 -5.86
C HIS A 24 11.60 2.82 -4.62
N GLY A 25 11.24 3.32 -3.44
CA GLY A 25 11.35 2.59 -2.17
C GLY A 25 10.40 1.39 -2.15
N LEU A 26 9.10 1.62 -2.32
CA LEU A 26 8.07 0.57 -2.23
C LEU A 26 8.30 -0.57 -3.23
N ALA A 27 8.85 -0.30 -4.41
CA ALA A 27 9.16 -1.32 -5.41
C ALA A 27 10.33 -2.25 -5.03
N ARG A 28 11.06 -1.91 -3.95
CA ARG A 28 12.22 -2.68 -3.45
C ARG A 28 12.01 -3.22 -2.04
N VAL A 29 11.06 -2.67 -1.29
CA VAL A 29 10.64 -3.23 -0.01
C VAL A 29 9.88 -4.52 -0.28
N ALA A 30 10.45 -5.64 0.16
CA ALA A 30 9.86 -6.96 0.03
C ALA A 30 8.86 -7.19 1.16
N ARG A 31 7.68 -7.68 0.81
CA ARG A 31 6.71 -8.20 1.79
C ARG A 31 7.08 -9.60 2.24
N TRP A 32 6.43 -10.07 3.31
CA TRP A 32 6.61 -11.41 3.87
C TRP A 32 8.05 -11.72 4.25
N ASN A 33 8.84 -10.70 4.60
CA ASN A 33 10.29 -10.80 4.83
C ASN A 33 11.05 -11.45 3.66
N GLY A 34 10.51 -11.34 2.43
CA GLY A 34 11.07 -11.98 1.23
C GLY A 34 10.87 -13.50 1.14
N GLN A 35 10.13 -14.13 2.06
CA GLN A 35 9.81 -15.56 2.02
C GLN A 35 8.70 -15.85 1.02
N THR A 36 8.92 -15.50 -0.25
CA THR A 36 7.96 -15.67 -1.34
C THR A 36 8.51 -16.55 -2.45
N ARG A 37 7.66 -17.39 -3.06
CA ARG A 37 7.99 -18.14 -4.27
C ARG A 37 8.17 -17.19 -5.46
N GLY A 38 9.18 -17.46 -6.29
CA GLY A 38 9.47 -16.71 -7.51
C GLY A 38 10.91 -16.20 -7.56
N GLU A 39 11.31 -15.67 -8.71
CA GLU A 39 12.66 -15.10 -8.91
C GLU A 39 12.82 -13.68 -8.35
N HIS A 40 11.69 -13.00 -8.09
CA HIS A 40 11.65 -11.64 -7.61
C HIS A 40 10.84 -11.57 -6.31
N ALA A 41 11.20 -10.63 -5.43
CA ALA A 41 10.43 -10.35 -4.24
C ALA A 41 9.07 -9.74 -4.61
N PHE A 42 8.01 -10.12 -3.91
CA PHE A 42 6.73 -9.42 -4.01
C PHE A 42 6.81 -8.11 -3.23
N SER A 43 6.69 -6.99 -3.94
CA SER A 43 6.97 -5.67 -3.39
C SER A 43 5.75 -4.98 -2.76
N VAL A 44 5.99 -4.03 -1.84
CA VAL A 44 4.92 -3.18 -1.28
C VAL A 44 4.22 -2.34 -2.37
N ALA A 45 4.93 -2.00 -3.45
CA ALA A 45 4.34 -1.34 -4.62
C ALA A 45 3.28 -2.20 -5.31
N GLU A 46 3.57 -3.49 -5.55
CA GLU A 46 2.61 -4.44 -6.14
C GLU A 46 1.41 -4.68 -5.22
N HIS A 47 1.67 -4.85 -3.92
CA HIS A 47 0.64 -4.95 -2.89
C HIS A 47 -0.30 -3.74 -2.92
N SER A 48 0.26 -2.53 -2.87
CA SER A 48 -0.50 -1.28 -2.86
C SER A 48 -1.42 -1.14 -4.08
N VAL A 49 -0.94 -1.49 -5.27
CA VAL A 49 -1.74 -1.48 -6.49
C VAL A 49 -2.87 -2.51 -6.42
N LEU A 50 -2.61 -3.70 -5.88
CA LEU A 50 -3.63 -4.74 -5.76
C LEU A 50 -4.68 -4.40 -4.69
N VAL A 51 -4.28 -3.82 -3.56
CA VAL A 51 -5.20 -3.32 -2.53
C VAL A 51 -6.15 -2.27 -3.11
N GLU A 52 -5.64 -1.32 -3.88
CA GLU A 52 -6.46 -0.31 -4.55
C GLU A 52 -7.48 -0.95 -5.51
N GLN A 53 -7.07 -1.94 -6.31
CA GLN A 53 -7.98 -2.67 -7.19
C GLN A 53 -9.07 -3.42 -6.41
N ILE A 54 -8.73 -4.00 -5.26
CA ILE A 54 -9.69 -4.67 -4.38
C ILE A 54 -10.66 -3.65 -3.77
N VAL A 55 -10.18 -2.49 -3.31
CA VAL A 55 -11.06 -1.41 -2.80
C VAL A 55 -12.10 -1.01 -3.84
N ARG A 56 -11.70 -0.82 -5.11
CA ARG A 56 -12.62 -0.48 -6.20
C ARG A 56 -13.64 -1.59 -6.50
N LYS A 57 -13.27 -2.86 -6.33
CA LYS A 57 -14.20 -3.99 -6.47
C LYS A 57 -15.19 -4.08 -5.30
N LEU A 58 -14.72 -3.80 -4.09
CA LEU A 58 -15.54 -3.86 -2.88
C LEU A 58 -16.56 -2.72 -2.81
N GLU A 59 -16.15 -1.51 -3.21
CA GLU A 59 -16.96 -0.29 -3.12
C GLU A 59 -16.83 0.53 -4.41
N PRO A 60 -17.51 0.14 -5.51
CA PRO A 60 -17.37 0.78 -6.82
C PRO A 60 -17.77 2.26 -6.88
N GLY A 61 -18.58 2.72 -5.92
CA GLY A 61 -19.06 4.11 -5.84
C GLY A 61 -18.14 5.05 -5.07
N LEU A 62 -16.94 4.62 -4.67
CA LEU A 62 -15.97 5.50 -4.01
C LEU A 62 -15.40 6.53 -5.01
N PRO A 63 -15.18 7.79 -4.57
CA PRO A 63 -14.57 8.82 -5.41
C PRO A 63 -13.08 8.53 -5.65
N PRO A 64 -12.45 9.13 -6.69
CA PRO A 64 -11.08 8.83 -7.06
C PRO A 64 -10.05 9.18 -5.97
N GLU A 65 -10.30 10.15 -5.09
CA GLU A 65 -9.44 10.44 -3.94
C GLU A 65 -9.39 9.27 -2.95
N ALA A 66 -10.46 8.50 -2.83
CA ALA A 66 -10.48 7.29 -2.01
C ALA A 66 -9.65 6.17 -2.64
N TRP A 67 -9.58 6.10 -3.97
CA TRP A 67 -8.69 5.18 -4.68
C TRP A 67 -7.23 5.56 -4.47
N LEU A 68 -6.92 6.86 -4.55
CA LEU A 68 -5.57 7.36 -4.27
C LEU A 68 -5.17 7.10 -2.82
N THR A 69 -6.08 7.32 -1.87
CA THR A 69 -5.85 7.00 -0.44
C THR A 69 -5.57 5.51 -0.25
N ALA A 70 -6.24 4.63 -0.99
CA ALA A 70 -6.00 3.18 -0.95
C ALA A 70 -4.64 2.81 -1.57
N LEU A 71 -4.28 3.40 -2.71
CA LEU A 71 -2.97 3.19 -3.34
C LEU A 71 -1.82 3.62 -2.42
N LEU A 72 -2.01 4.69 -1.64
CA LEU A 72 -0.98 5.27 -0.79
C LEU A 72 -0.99 4.74 0.66
N HIS A 73 -1.79 3.72 0.98
CA HIS A 73 -1.99 3.31 2.38
C HIS A 73 -0.72 2.81 3.08
N ASP A 74 0.18 2.13 2.35
CA ASP A 74 1.47 1.65 2.84
C ASP A 74 2.64 2.55 2.38
N SER A 75 2.35 3.74 1.86
CA SER A 75 3.41 4.67 1.43
C SER A 75 4.44 5.01 2.50
N PRO A 76 4.14 5.10 3.81
CA PRO A 76 5.16 5.33 4.85
C PRO A 76 6.31 4.32 4.83
N GLU A 77 6.08 3.10 4.35
CA GLU A 77 7.06 2.01 4.34
C GLU A 77 8.25 2.28 3.41
N TYR A 78 8.17 3.25 2.50
CA TYR A 78 9.33 3.69 1.70
C TYR A 78 10.46 4.28 2.57
N VAL A 79 10.13 4.67 3.81
CA VAL A 79 11.05 5.26 4.79
C VAL A 79 11.27 4.33 5.97
N ILE A 80 10.20 3.74 6.52
CA ILE A 80 10.27 2.94 7.76
C ILE A 80 10.39 1.43 7.51
N GLY A 81 10.23 0.98 6.26
CA GLY A 81 10.24 -0.42 5.87
C GLY A 81 8.91 -1.15 6.10
N ASP A 82 8.74 -2.30 5.44
CA ASP A 82 7.66 -3.25 5.71
C ASP A 82 7.98 -4.00 7.00
N MET A 83 6.99 -4.08 7.87
CA MET A 83 7.09 -4.88 9.09
C MET A 83 5.84 -5.72 9.24
N ILE A 84 6.05 -7.01 9.47
CA ILE A 84 4.95 -7.94 9.72
C ILE A 84 4.10 -7.51 10.93
N SER A 85 2.79 -7.67 10.81
CA SER A 85 1.81 -7.27 11.83
C SER A 85 2.14 -7.71 13.27
N PRO A 86 2.65 -8.94 13.52
CA PRO A 86 3.05 -9.35 14.87
C PRO A 86 4.15 -8.46 15.47
N PHE A 87 5.07 -7.95 14.66
CA PHE A 87 6.14 -7.08 15.13
C PHE A 87 5.66 -5.64 15.35
N LYS A 88 4.79 -5.11 14.47
CA LYS A 88 4.12 -3.80 14.68
C LYS A 88 3.40 -3.74 16.04
N ALA A 89 2.81 -4.85 16.49
CA ALA A 89 2.15 -4.93 17.80
C ALA A 89 3.12 -4.81 19.00
N LEU A 90 4.41 -5.13 18.84
CA LEU A 90 5.42 -5.08 19.90
C LEU A 90 6.11 -3.72 20.04
N LEU A 91 6.15 -2.90 18.99
CA LEU A 91 6.87 -1.62 18.97
C LEU A 91 6.15 -0.48 19.71
N GLY A 92 4.91 -0.70 20.11
CA GLY A 92 4.14 0.23 20.94
C GLY A 92 3.69 1.50 20.21
N GLU A 93 3.21 2.47 21.00
CA GLU A 93 2.55 3.67 20.47
C GLU A 93 3.49 4.62 19.71
N SER A 94 4.76 4.71 20.12
CA SER A 94 5.73 5.61 19.45
C SER A 94 5.91 5.31 17.96
N TYR A 95 5.87 4.03 17.57
CA TYR A 95 5.94 3.65 16.16
C TYR A 95 4.66 4.05 15.40
N LYS A 96 3.49 3.84 16.01
CA LYS A 96 2.20 4.21 15.42
C LYS A 96 2.10 5.72 15.20
N ASP A 97 2.63 6.52 16.12
CA ASP A 97 2.66 7.98 16.00
C ASP A 97 3.53 8.44 14.81
N ILE A 98 4.69 7.80 14.61
CA ILE A 98 5.57 8.07 13.46
C ILE A 98 4.88 7.68 12.15
N GLU A 99 4.31 6.47 12.07
CA GLU A 99 3.58 5.99 10.90
C GLU A 99 2.39 6.92 10.56
N ALA A 100 1.64 7.37 11.57
CA ALA A 100 0.53 8.29 11.41
C ALA A 100 0.97 9.67 10.87
N ARG A 101 2.06 10.25 11.39
CA ARG A 101 2.59 11.53 10.91
C ARG A 101 3.09 11.44 9.47
N LEU A 102 3.77 10.34 9.12
CA LEU A 102 4.20 10.09 7.75
C LEU A 102 3.00 9.99 6.80
N GLN A 103 1.98 9.23 7.19
CA GLN A 103 0.75 9.10 6.41
C GLN A 103 0.07 10.46 6.20
N GLU A 104 -0.01 11.27 7.25
CA GLU A 104 -0.58 12.62 7.18
C GLU A 104 0.18 13.52 6.20
N ALA A 105 1.51 13.53 6.28
CA ALA A 105 2.35 14.32 5.38
C ALA A 105 2.20 13.89 3.92
N ILE A 106 2.14 12.57 3.68
CA ILE A 106 1.89 11.98 2.35
C ILE A 106 0.52 12.40 1.82
N HIS A 107 -0.54 12.30 2.63
CA HIS A 107 -1.88 12.72 2.22
C HIS A 107 -1.92 14.20 1.83
N ILE A 108 -1.37 15.08 2.67
CA ILE A 108 -1.33 16.52 2.41
C ILE A 108 -0.58 16.82 1.10
N ARG A 109 0.56 16.17 0.87
CA ARG A 109 1.37 16.35 -0.34
C ARG A 109 0.59 16.08 -1.64
N PHE A 110 -0.35 15.13 -1.60
CA PHE A 110 -1.13 14.70 -2.76
C PHE A 110 -2.58 15.21 -2.73
N GLY A 111 -2.87 16.26 -1.95
CA GLY A 111 -4.19 16.92 -1.94
C GLY A 111 -5.31 16.10 -1.28
N LEU A 112 -4.97 15.07 -0.52
CA LEU A 112 -5.92 14.23 0.20
C LEU A 112 -6.26 14.82 1.57
N LYS A 113 -7.34 14.31 2.18
CA LYS A 113 -7.64 14.60 3.59
C LYS A 113 -6.50 14.08 4.48
N PRO A 114 -5.97 14.89 5.42
CA PRO A 114 -4.87 14.45 6.30
C PRO A 114 -5.19 13.14 7.03
N LEU A 115 -6.43 13.01 7.52
CA LEU A 115 -6.93 11.82 8.19
C LEU A 115 -7.94 11.06 7.31
N THR A 116 -7.69 9.76 7.12
CA THR A 116 -8.62 8.85 6.46
C THR A 116 -9.87 8.66 7.30
N THR A 117 -11.06 8.79 6.69
CA THR A 117 -12.33 8.54 7.40
C THR A 117 -12.40 7.11 7.92
N ALA A 118 -13.08 6.89 9.06
CA ALA A 118 -13.21 5.55 9.66
C ALA A 118 -13.81 4.53 8.68
N LYS A 119 -14.79 4.95 7.85
CA LYS A 119 -15.40 4.09 6.82
C LYS A 119 -14.35 3.67 5.79
N LEU A 120 -13.62 4.62 5.20
CA LEU A 120 -12.62 4.32 4.18
C LEU A 120 -11.45 3.50 4.75
N LYS A 121 -10.99 3.80 5.98
CA LYS A 121 -9.96 3.02 6.67
C LYS A 121 -10.38 1.56 6.85
N LYS A 122 -11.64 1.30 7.21
CA LYS A 122 -12.19 -0.06 7.32
C LYS A 122 -12.22 -0.78 5.96
N THR A 123 -12.60 -0.07 4.89
CA THR A 123 -12.60 -0.64 3.53
C THR A 123 -11.20 -0.99 3.06
N ILE A 124 -10.23 -0.08 3.22
CA ILE A 124 -8.82 -0.32 2.88
C ILE A 124 -8.28 -1.50 3.69
N LYS A 125 -8.55 -1.55 5.00
CA LYS A 125 -8.07 -2.66 5.83
C LYS A 125 -8.65 -4.01 5.43
N LYS A 126 -9.91 -4.05 5.01
CA LYS A 126 -10.53 -5.26 4.45
C LYS A 126 -9.85 -5.66 3.13
N ALA A 127 -9.57 -4.69 2.26
CA ALA A 127 -8.88 -4.94 1.00
C ALA A 127 -7.44 -5.44 1.19
N ASP A 128 -6.70 -4.85 2.13
CA ASP A 128 -5.37 -5.30 2.58
C ASP A 128 -5.39 -6.76 3.04
N HIS A 129 -6.34 -7.14 3.91
CA HIS A 129 -6.48 -8.54 4.34
C HIS A 129 -6.80 -9.50 3.18
N ILE A 130 -7.70 -9.12 2.28
CA ILE A 130 -8.00 -9.94 1.09
C ILE A 130 -6.74 -10.09 0.23
N CYS A 131 -5.96 -9.02 0.04
CA CYS A 131 -4.70 -9.04 -0.68
C CYS A 131 -3.69 -9.98 -0.01
N ALA A 132 -3.51 -9.84 1.30
CA ALA A 132 -2.64 -10.68 2.12
C ALA A 132 -3.03 -12.16 2.05
N TRP A 133 -4.33 -12.50 2.00
CA TRP A 133 -4.77 -13.88 1.78
C TRP A 133 -4.25 -14.45 0.46
N PHE A 134 -4.39 -13.71 -0.65
CA PHE A 134 -3.89 -14.18 -1.95
C PHE A 134 -2.38 -14.31 -1.98
N GLU A 135 -1.66 -13.37 -1.36
CA GLU A 135 -0.21 -13.42 -1.23
C GLU A 135 0.24 -14.62 -0.40
N ALA A 136 -0.40 -14.86 0.74
CA ALA A 136 -0.07 -15.95 1.66
C ALA A 136 -0.16 -17.30 0.96
N VAL A 137 -1.28 -17.56 0.28
CA VAL A 137 -1.55 -18.83 -0.40
C VAL A 137 -0.67 -19.01 -1.65
N GLN A 138 -0.57 -17.98 -2.50
CA GLN A 138 0.11 -18.14 -3.79
C GLN A 138 1.62 -18.01 -3.68
N LEU A 139 2.12 -17.14 -2.78
CA LEU A 139 3.52 -16.74 -2.73
C LEU A 139 4.21 -17.18 -1.45
N ALA A 140 3.63 -16.96 -0.27
CA ALA A 140 4.32 -17.16 1.01
C ALA A 140 4.19 -18.58 1.61
N GLY A 141 3.52 -19.49 0.91
CA GLY A 141 3.51 -20.91 1.24
C GLY A 141 2.48 -21.34 2.30
N PHE A 142 1.54 -20.46 2.66
CA PHE A 142 0.45 -20.79 3.56
C PHE A 142 -0.58 -21.68 2.86
N SER A 143 -1.26 -22.52 3.63
CA SER A 143 -2.49 -23.17 3.17
C SER A 143 -3.67 -22.20 3.14
N GLU A 144 -4.72 -22.55 2.40
CA GLU A 144 -5.97 -21.78 2.41
C GLU A 144 -6.59 -21.74 3.82
N ALA A 145 -6.55 -22.86 4.57
CA ALA A 145 -7.09 -22.96 5.92
C ALA A 145 -6.36 -22.04 6.92
N GLU A 146 -5.03 -21.95 6.85
CA GLU A 146 -4.27 -20.99 7.66
C GLU A 146 -4.61 -19.54 7.28
N SER A 147 -4.68 -19.26 5.98
CA SER A 147 -4.95 -17.92 5.46
C SER A 147 -6.37 -17.45 5.83
N ASP A 148 -7.36 -18.34 5.79
CA ASP A 148 -8.72 -18.08 6.26
C ASP A 148 -8.74 -17.70 7.75
N GLY A 149 -7.91 -18.35 8.58
CA GLY A 149 -7.78 -18.05 9.99
C GLY A 149 -7.16 -16.68 10.29
N PHE A 150 -6.15 -16.27 9.51
CA PHE A 150 -5.43 -14.99 9.75
C PHE A 150 -6.11 -13.78 9.08
N PHE A 151 -6.62 -13.95 7.86
CA PHE A 151 -7.07 -12.84 7.02
C PHE A 151 -8.58 -12.86 6.75
N GLY A 152 -9.25 -13.97 7.07
CA GLY A 152 -10.62 -14.24 6.65
C GLY A 152 -10.68 -14.77 5.21
N HIS A 153 -11.89 -15.04 4.73
CA HIS A 153 -12.10 -15.60 3.40
C HIS A 153 -12.34 -14.49 2.35
N PRO A 154 -11.67 -14.51 1.18
CA PRO A 154 -11.97 -13.60 0.09
C PRO A 154 -13.42 -13.71 -0.39
N PRO A 155 -14.03 -12.62 -0.90
CA PRO A 155 -15.36 -12.69 -1.49
C PRO A 155 -15.43 -13.69 -2.67
N GLU A 156 -16.55 -14.40 -2.78
CA GLU A 156 -16.77 -15.36 -3.86
C GLU A 156 -16.59 -14.70 -5.24
N GLY A 157 -15.93 -15.40 -6.17
CA GLY A 157 -15.66 -14.91 -7.52
C GLY A 157 -14.50 -13.91 -7.62
N MET A 158 -13.96 -13.42 -6.51
CA MET A 158 -12.73 -12.62 -6.53
C MET A 158 -11.53 -13.52 -6.77
N LYS A 159 -10.85 -13.35 -7.90
CA LYS A 159 -9.68 -14.14 -8.27
C LYS A 159 -8.57 -13.23 -8.78
N PHE A 160 -7.39 -13.37 -8.18
CA PHE A 160 -6.16 -12.76 -8.64
C PHE A 160 -5.12 -13.85 -8.86
N ARG A 161 -4.24 -13.65 -9.85
CA ARG A 161 -3.06 -14.48 -10.06
C ARG A 161 -1.84 -13.60 -9.86
N LEU A 162 -1.07 -13.89 -8.82
CA LEU A 162 0.09 -13.09 -8.47
C LEU A 162 1.33 -13.64 -9.15
N LYS A 163 2.12 -12.74 -9.76
CA LYS A 163 3.44 -13.03 -10.27
C LYS A 163 4.34 -11.86 -9.88
N PRO A 164 5.25 -12.04 -8.90
CA PRO A 164 6.17 -10.99 -8.50
C PRO A 164 6.95 -10.41 -9.67
N LEU A 165 7.01 -9.09 -9.74
CA LEU A 165 7.67 -8.34 -10.80
C LEU A 165 9.10 -7.97 -10.41
N PRO A 166 10.01 -7.79 -11.40
CA PRO A 166 11.26 -7.08 -11.16
C PRO A 166 10.98 -5.68 -10.58
N ALA A 167 11.84 -5.20 -9.68
CA ALA A 167 11.66 -3.89 -9.03
C ALA A 167 11.42 -2.72 -10.01
N PRO A 168 12.11 -2.60 -11.17
CA PRO A 168 11.81 -1.54 -12.14
C PRO A 168 10.38 -1.61 -12.71
N ASP A 169 9.81 -2.81 -12.81
CA ASP A 169 8.48 -3.03 -13.38
C ASP A 169 7.39 -2.76 -12.33
N ALA A 170 7.60 -3.20 -11.08
CA ALA A 170 6.76 -2.83 -9.94
C ALA A 170 6.71 -1.30 -9.74
N GLN A 171 7.86 -0.62 -9.85
CA GLN A 171 7.94 0.83 -9.77
C GLN A 171 7.11 1.51 -10.87
N ARG A 172 7.24 1.06 -12.13
CA ARG A 172 6.44 1.60 -13.25
C ARG A 172 4.95 1.32 -13.08
N LEU A 173 4.58 0.14 -12.60
CA LEU A 173 3.19 -0.24 -12.34
C LEU A 173 2.54 0.72 -11.33
N PHE A 174 3.24 0.99 -10.22
CA PHE A 174 2.74 1.89 -9.17
C PHE A 174 2.62 3.33 -9.67
N LEU A 175 3.67 3.87 -10.30
CA LEU A 175 3.65 5.24 -10.86
C LEU A 175 2.55 5.41 -11.89
N LYS A 176 2.42 4.46 -12.82
CA LYS A 176 1.34 4.49 -13.81
C LYS A 176 -0.03 4.53 -13.15
N ARG A 177 -0.25 3.70 -12.11
CA ARG A 177 -1.55 3.68 -11.42
C ARG A 177 -1.82 4.98 -10.68
N PHE A 178 -0.81 5.57 -10.05
CA PHE A 178 -0.91 6.88 -9.43
C PHE A 178 -1.31 7.96 -10.46
N GLU A 179 -0.61 8.02 -11.59
CA GLU A 179 -0.90 8.96 -12.70
C GLU A 179 -2.31 8.77 -13.26
N ASP A 180 -2.73 7.51 -13.47
CA ASP A 180 -4.08 7.18 -13.94
C ASP A 180 -5.16 7.73 -12.98
N ILE A 181 -4.96 7.63 -11.66
CA ILE A 181 -5.91 8.14 -10.67
C ILE A 181 -5.90 9.67 -10.63
N GLN A 182 -4.71 10.29 -10.65
CA GLN A 182 -4.57 11.75 -10.68
C GLN A 182 -5.26 12.36 -11.91
N ALA A 183 -5.14 11.71 -13.07
CA ALA A 183 -5.83 12.15 -14.28
C ALA A 183 -7.37 12.13 -14.12
N VAL A 184 -7.93 11.14 -13.41
CA VAL A 184 -9.36 11.10 -13.11
C VAL A 184 -9.76 12.22 -12.15
N ILE A 185 -9.00 12.44 -11.07
CA ILE A 185 -9.25 13.53 -10.12
C ILE A 185 -9.25 14.89 -10.84
N ALA A 186 -8.25 15.13 -11.70
CA ALA A 186 -8.14 16.36 -12.46
C ALA A 186 -9.31 16.56 -13.45
N ALA A 187 -9.80 15.47 -14.05
CA ALA A 187 -10.95 15.53 -14.95
C ALA A 187 -12.27 15.79 -14.23
N GLU A 188 -12.44 15.33 -12.98
CA GLU A 188 -13.64 15.62 -12.17
C GLU A 188 -13.66 17.04 -11.58
N ALA A 189 -12.49 17.69 -11.50
CA ALA A 189 -12.36 19.07 -11.01
C ALA A 189 -12.50 20.15 -12.10
N ALA A 190 -12.47 19.76 -13.38
CA ALA A 190 -12.57 20.65 -14.55
C ALA A 190 -14.01 20.87 -15.01
#